data_AF-R7HGV2-F1
#
_entry.id   AF-R7HGV2-F1
#
_cell.length_a   1.000
_cell.length_b   1.000
_cell.length_c   1.000
_cell.angle_alpha   90.00
_cell.angle_beta   90.00
_cell.angle_gamma   90.00
#
_symmetry.space_group_name_H-M   'P 1'
#
loop_
_entity.id
_entity.type
_entity.pdbx_description
1 polymer ?
#
loop_
_entity_poly.entity_id
_entity_poly.type
_entity_poly.pdbx_seq_one_letter_code
_entity_poly.pdbx_strand_id
1 'polypeptide(L)'
;MNIDRIYVDSELYDIYKDNDKIYLRLERVNNNYNYDNKNILATEIGAIYKYRDSNLISDYYLNVVNNYSIKFLLDNGVKRVTLSPEVNYNYLDDYILDKVELIIYGTIENMITKSCPIKELKICPCKKEDIYYLEDINKNRYRVLHNNCLTHIMHYKKINYIDNISYYKNLGIRSYRLELLDESYEEVIRLIDEIRKK
;
A
#
# COMPACT_ATOMS: atom_id res chain seq x y z
N MET A 1 9.78 -4.49 -17.31
CA MET A 1 8.50 -4.74 -16.60
C MET A 1 7.46 -3.72 -17.04
N ASN A 2 6.20 -4.14 -17.19
CA ASN A 2 5.09 -3.22 -17.51
C ASN A 2 4.37 -2.79 -16.23
N ILE A 3 3.69 -1.64 -16.29
CA ILE A 3 2.76 -1.24 -15.24
C ILE A 3 1.47 -2.02 -15.47
N ASP A 4 1.18 -2.93 -14.56
CA ASP A 4 0.02 -3.82 -14.64
C ASP A 4 -1.17 -3.26 -13.85
N ARG A 5 -0.92 -2.56 -12.73
CA ARG A 5 -1.94 -2.11 -11.78
C ARG A 5 -1.58 -0.74 -11.22
N ILE A 6 -2.57 0.11 -11.07
CA ILE A 6 -2.48 1.44 -10.45
C ILE A 6 -3.55 1.51 -9.37
N TYR A 7 -3.11 1.63 -8.12
CA TYR A 7 -3.97 1.75 -6.96
C TYR A 7 -4.25 3.22 -6.67
N VAL A 8 -5.53 3.58 -6.58
CA VAL A 8 -5.97 4.96 -6.42
C VAL A 8 -7.02 5.08 -5.32
N ASP A 9 -7.15 6.26 -4.73
CA ASP A 9 -8.26 6.59 -3.82
C ASP A 9 -9.59 6.72 -4.58
N SER A 10 -10.68 6.98 -3.85
CA SER A 10 -12.01 7.12 -4.45
C SER A 10 -12.12 8.31 -5.40
N GLU A 11 -11.45 9.43 -5.11
CA GLU A 11 -11.50 10.64 -5.96
C GLU A 11 -10.91 10.36 -7.35
N LEU A 12 -9.72 9.77 -7.41
CA LEU A 12 -9.06 9.42 -8.66
C LEU A 12 -9.72 8.21 -9.33
N TYR A 13 -10.27 7.27 -8.56
CA TYR A 13 -10.99 6.13 -9.11
C TYR A 13 -12.16 6.58 -9.98
N ASP A 14 -12.98 7.53 -9.51
CA ASP A 14 -14.15 7.99 -10.26
C ASP A 14 -13.80 8.62 -11.62
N ILE A 15 -12.60 9.21 -11.72
CA ILE A 15 -12.08 9.81 -12.95
C ILE A 15 -11.55 8.74 -13.91
N TYR A 16 -10.90 7.69 -13.40
CA TYR A 16 -10.12 6.74 -14.22
C TYR A 16 -10.66 5.30 -14.26
N LYS A 17 -11.83 5.03 -13.66
CA LYS A 17 -12.42 3.66 -13.52
C LYS A 17 -12.64 2.89 -14.83
N ASP A 18 -12.70 3.57 -15.98
CA ASP A 18 -12.84 2.92 -17.28
C ASP A 18 -11.54 2.24 -17.76
N ASN A 19 -10.41 2.54 -17.12
CA ASN A 19 -9.13 1.87 -17.37
C ASN A 19 -9.02 0.57 -16.56
N ASP A 20 -8.80 -0.55 -17.24
CA ASP A 20 -8.75 -1.90 -16.66
C ASP A 20 -7.59 -2.11 -15.67
N LYS A 21 -6.58 -1.24 -15.68
CA LYS A 21 -5.45 -1.24 -14.75
C LYS A 21 -5.73 -0.52 -13.43
N ILE A 22 -6.84 0.22 -13.34
CA ILE A 22 -7.18 1.02 -12.16
C ILE A 22 -7.89 0.13 -11.13
N TYR A 23 -7.40 0.21 -9.89
CA TYR A 23 -7.94 -0.50 -8.74
C TYR A 23 -8.29 0.52 -7.67
N LEU A 24 -9.53 0.46 -7.16
CA LEU A 24 -9.92 1.27 -6.00
C LEU A 24 -9.21 0.70 -4.78
N ARG A 25 -8.34 1.50 -4.16
CA ARG A 25 -7.81 1.24 -2.82
C ARG A 25 -8.84 1.70 -1.80
N LEU A 26 -9.38 0.76 -1.04
CA LEU A 26 -10.34 1.08 0.01
C LEU A 26 -9.66 1.82 1.16
N GLU A 27 -10.43 2.61 1.90
CA GLU A 27 -9.93 3.24 3.11
C GLU A 27 -9.54 2.18 4.16
N ARG A 28 -8.50 2.46 4.96
CA ARG A 28 -8.06 1.55 6.01
C ARG A 28 -9.06 1.44 7.17
N VAL A 29 -9.77 2.53 7.46
CA VAL A 29 -10.86 2.57 8.46
C VAL A 29 -12.15 2.81 7.70
N ASN A 30 -12.79 1.73 7.28
CA ASN A 30 -14.01 1.79 6.51
C ASN A 30 -15.22 1.38 7.36
N ASN A 31 -16.31 2.15 7.27
CA ASN A 31 -17.57 1.83 7.92
C ASN A 31 -18.63 1.31 6.93
N ASN A 32 -18.43 1.50 5.62
CA ASN A 32 -19.44 1.22 4.60
C ASN A 32 -18.82 0.57 3.35
N TYR A 33 -19.51 -0.39 2.77
CA TYR A 33 -19.05 -1.11 1.57
C TYR A 33 -20.00 -0.93 0.39
N ASN A 34 -20.04 0.31 -0.12
CA ASN A 34 -21.05 0.74 -1.09
C ASN A 34 -20.50 0.84 -2.53
N TYR A 35 -19.37 0.19 -2.81
CA TYR A 35 -18.75 0.24 -4.12
C TYR A 35 -19.18 -0.96 -4.97
N ASP A 36 -19.73 -0.73 -6.14
CA ASP A 36 -20.05 -1.81 -7.10
C ASP A 36 -18.89 -1.97 -8.09
N ASN A 37 -17.76 -2.46 -7.57
CA ASN A 37 -16.47 -2.33 -8.24
C ASN A 37 -15.84 -3.67 -8.61
N LYS A 38 -15.29 -3.70 -9.83
CA LYS A 38 -14.62 -4.88 -10.39
C LYS A 38 -13.21 -5.05 -9.86
N ASN A 39 -12.42 -3.98 -9.74
CA ASN A 39 -11.01 -4.03 -9.33
C ASN A 39 -10.83 -3.37 -7.97
N ILE A 40 -10.54 -4.17 -6.93
CA ILE A 40 -10.45 -3.71 -5.55
C ILE A 40 -9.09 -4.07 -4.96
N LEU A 41 -8.48 -3.10 -4.29
CA LEU A 41 -7.39 -3.31 -3.34
C LEU A 41 -7.96 -3.18 -1.92
N ALA A 42 -8.10 -4.31 -1.25
CA ALA A 42 -8.71 -4.41 0.08
C ALA A 42 -7.69 -4.21 1.19
N THR A 43 -8.03 -3.35 2.14
CA THR A 43 -7.16 -2.87 3.22
C THR A 43 -7.44 -3.51 4.57
N GLU A 44 -8.54 -4.25 4.69
CA GLU A 44 -8.97 -4.95 5.91
C GLU A 44 -9.85 -6.16 5.57
N ILE A 45 -10.13 -7.02 6.56
CA ILE A 45 -10.69 -8.37 6.34
C ILE A 45 -12.16 -8.37 5.90
N GLY A 46 -12.96 -7.39 6.33
CA GLY A 46 -14.36 -7.22 5.95
C GLY A 46 -14.50 -6.93 4.47
N ALA A 47 -13.59 -6.15 3.89
CA ALA A 47 -13.49 -5.91 2.45
C ALA A 47 -13.16 -7.19 1.69
N ILE A 48 -12.28 -8.05 2.24
CA ILE A 48 -11.99 -9.36 1.63
C ILE A 48 -13.27 -10.18 1.52
N TYR A 49 -14.03 -10.28 2.61
CA TYR A 49 -15.29 -11.03 2.62
C TYR A 49 -16.33 -10.42 1.65
N LYS A 50 -16.48 -9.10 1.67
CA LYS A 50 -17.49 -8.38 0.90
C LYS A 50 -17.23 -8.42 -0.61
N TYR A 51 -15.97 -8.34 -1.03
CA TYR A 51 -15.56 -8.21 -2.44
C TYR A 51 -14.85 -9.46 -2.98
N ARG A 52 -15.06 -10.63 -2.36
CA ARG A 52 -14.43 -11.90 -2.75
C ARG A 52 -14.70 -12.30 -4.21
N ASP A 53 -15.82 -11.86 -4.77
CA ASP A 53 -16.25 -12.18 -6.14
C ASP A 53 -15.75 -11.13 -7.16
N SER A 54 -15.07 -10.07 -6.69
CA SER A 54 -14.41 -9.06 -7.52
C SER A 54 -12.99 -9.50 -7.92
N ASN A 55 -12.34 -8.72 -8.77
CA ASN A 55 -10.91 -8.80 -9.01
C ASN A 55 -10.14 -8.18 -7.82
N LEU A 56 -9.88 -9.02 -6.83
CA LEU A 56 -9.45 -8.61 -5.50
C LEU A 56 -7.94 -8.79 -5.27
N ILE A 57 -7.30 -7.75 -4.76
CA ILE A 57 -5.91 -7.73 -4.28
C ILE A 57 -5.93 -7.33 -2.81
N SER A 58 -5.07 -7.91 -1.99
CA SER A 58 -4.95 -7.52 -0.58
C SER A 58 -3.82 -6.50 -0.40
N ASP A 59 -4.05 -5.44 0.37
CA ASP A 59 -3.05 -4.41 0.68
C ASP A 59 -2.09 -4.84 1.80
N TYR A 60 -0.95 -4.15 1.93
CA TYR A 60 0.02 -4.42 2.99
C TYR A 60 -0.52 -4.12 4.40
N TYR A 61 -1.59 -3.33 4.53
CA TYR A 61 -2.27 -3.07 5.80
C TYR A 61 -2.81 -4.34 6.50
N LEU A 62 -2.97 -5.44 5.78
CA LEU A 62 -3.36 -6.73 6.35
C LEU A 62 -2.21 -7.46 7.07
N ASN A 63 -0.99 -6.89 7.07
CA ASN A 63 0.18 -7.38 7.80
C ASN A 63 0.51 -8.86 7.52
N VAL A 64 0.46 -9.26 6.26
CA VAL A 64 0.70 -10.64 5.85
C VAL A 64 2.19 -10.98 5.94
N VAL A 65 2.55 -11.90 6.84
CA VAL A 65 3.94 -12.27 7.14
C VAL A 65 4.23 -13.78 7.08
N ASN A 66 3.24 -14.63 6.73
CA ASN A 66 3.41 -16.09 6.74
C ASN A 66 2.53 -16.82 5.72
N ASN A 67 2.87 -18.09 5.46
CA ASN A 67 2.16 -18.97 4.50
C ASN A 67 0.67 -19.14 4.83
N TYR A 68 0.32 -19.26 6.12
CA TYR A 68 -1.06 -19.45 6.53
C TYR A 68 -1.95 -18.27 6.13
N SER A 69 -1.48 -17.05 6.36
CA SER A 69 -2.21 -15.83 6.03
C SER A 69 -2.34 -15.64 4.51
N ILE A 70 -1.28 -15.96 3.77
CA ILE A 70 -1.30 -15.94 2.30
C ILE A 70 -2.35 -16.93 1.79
N LYS A 71 -2.29 -18.19 2.25
CA LYS A 71 -3.25 -19.22 1.86
C LYS A 71 -4.68 -18.84 2.21
N PHE A 72 -4.92 -18.33 3.42
CA PHE A 72 -6.25 -17.86 3.83
C PHE A 72 -6.81 -16.83 2.86
N LEU A 73 -6.01 -15.83 2.48
CA LEU A 73 -6.46 -14.79 1.55
C LEU A 73 -6.74 -15.35 0.15
N LEU A 74 -5.85 -16.21 -0.37
CA LEU A 74 -6.04 -16.88 -1.66
C LEU A 74 -7.32 -17.73 -1.69
N ASP A 75 -7.55 -18.53 -0.64
CA ASP A 75 -8.74 -19.37 -0.48
C ASP A 75 -10.03 -18.53 -0.34
N ASN A 76 -9.92 -17.24 -0.02
CA ASN A 76 -11.02 -16.27 0.08
C ASN A 76 -11.11 -15.30 -1.12
N GLY A 77 -10.59 -15.71 -2.29
CA GLY A 77 -10.81 -15.00 -3.55
C GLY A 77 -9.79 -13.90 -3.86
N VAL A 78 -8.80 -13.67 -3.00
CA VAL A 78 -7.69 -12.74 -3.29
C VAL A 78 -6.82 -13.34 -4.40
N LYS A 79 -6.57 -12.59 -5.46
CA LYS A 79 -5.75 -13.04 -6.60
C LYS A 79 -4.27 -12.73 -6.44
N ARG A 80 -3.93 -11.71 -5.64
CA ARG A 80 -2.56 -11.38 -5.27
C ARG A 80 -2.50 -10.83 -3.86
N VAL A 81 -1.53 -11.31 -3.10
CA VAL A 81 -1.35 -10.95 -1.71
C VAL A 81 -0.18 -9.99 -1.55
N THR A 82 -0.42 -8.71 -1.24
CA THR A 82 0.67 -7.78 -0.90
C THR A 82 1.22 -8.15 0.47
N LEU A 83 2.52 -8.46 0.53
CA LEU A 83 3.21 -8.83 1.75
C LEU A 83 3.46 -7.61 2.64
N SER A 84 3.51 -7.85 3.94
CA SER A 84 4.05 -6.86 4.88
C SER A 84 5.51 -6.56 4.55
N PRO A 85 5.96 -5.30 4.66
CA PRO A 85 7.38 -4.96 4.58
C PRO A 85 8.29 -5.71 5.58
N GLU A 86 7.71 -6.25 6.66
CA GLU A 86 8.41 -6.97 7.72
C GLU A 86 8.54 -8.48 7.47
N VAL A 87 8.01 -8.98 6.35
CA VAL A 87 8.04 -10.41 6.03
C VAL A 87 9.48 -10.92 5.85
N ASN A 88 9.72 -12.14 6.30
CA ASN A 88 10.94 -12.87 5.96
C ASN A 88 10.65 -13.91 4.87
N TYR A 89 11.09 -13.60 3.65
CA TYR A 89 10.81 -14.41 2.45
C TYR A 89 11.38 -15.83 2.52
N ASN A 90 12.44 -16.06 3.31
CA ASN A 90 13.09 -17.37 3.41
C ASN A 90 12.20 -18.42 4.10
N TYR A 91 11.11 -18.00 4.74
CA TYR A 91 10.13 -18.88 5.37
C TYR A 91 8.84 -19.04 4.55
N LEU A 92 8.77 -18.45 3.35
CA LEU A 92 7.63 -18.59 2.48
C LEU A 92 7.77 -19.80 1.57
N ASP A 93 6.66 -20.49 1.31
CA ASP A 93 6.67 -21.66 0.43
C ASP A 93 6.84 -21.24 -1.03
N ASP A 94 7.67 -21.95 -1.81
CA ASP A 94 7.97 -21.57 -3.20
C ASP A 94 6.71 -21.47 -4.09
N TYR A 95 5.72 -22.35 -3.87
CA TYR A 95 4.53 -22.44 -4.71
C TYR A 95 3.54 -21.27 -4.54
N ILE A 96 3.71 -20.43 -3.52
CA ILE A 96 2.88 -19.22 -3.31
C ILE A 96 3.55 -17.94 -3.78
N LEU A 97 4.86 -17.95 -4.05
CA LEU A 97 5.65 -16.74 -4.32
C LEU A 97 5.24 -16.02 -5.62
N ASP A 98 4.67 -16.72 -6.60
CA ASP A 98 4.14 -16.07 -7.81
C ASP A 98 2.79 -15.36 -7.57
N LYS A 99 2.13 -15.63 -6.43
CA LYS A 99 0.86 -15.03 -6.00
C LYS A 99 1.03 -13.87 -5.03
N VAL A 100 2.25 -13.48 -4.70
CA VAL A 100 2.50 -12.36 -3.78
C VAL A 100 2.91 -11.08 -4.52
N GLU A 101 2.75 -9.94 -3.85
CA GLU A 101 3.26 -8.64 -4.26
C GLU A 101 4.18 -8.07 -3.20
N LEU A 102 5.34 -7.57 -3.63
CA LEU A 102 6.35 -6.99 -2.75
C LEU A 102 6.46 -5.48 -2.96
N ILE A 103 6.42 -4.70 -1.88
CA ILE A 103 6.76 -3.27 -1.93
C ILE A 103 8.29 -3.15 -2.03
N ILE A 104 8.76 -2.62 -3.16
CA ILE A 104 10.20 -2.45 -3.43
C ILE A 104 10.66 -1.01 -3.27
N TYR A 105 9.73 -0.05 -3.22
CA TYR A 105 10.04 1.35 -3.03
C TYR A 105 8.84 2.05 -2.41
N GLY A 106 9.09 3.03 -1.55
CA GLY A 106 8.04 3.96 -1.12
C GLY A 106 8.04 4.27 0.36
N THR A 107 7.05 5.06 0.78
CA THR A 107 6.87 5.46 2.18
C THR A 107 5.74 4.67 2.81
N ILE A 108 6.07 3.81 3.78
CA ILE A 108 5.07 2.97 4.47
C ILE A 108 4.33 3.78 5.53
N GLU A 109 3.03 3.54 5.69
CA GLU A 109 2.29 4.02 6.85
C GLU A 109 2.56 3.13 8.06
N ASN A 110 3.18 3.69 9.10
CA ASN A 110 3.46 2.98 10.34
C ASN A 110 2.20 2.79 11.18
N MET A 111 1.37 3.82 11.24
CA MET A 111 0.25 3.85 12.18
C MET A 111 -0.88 4.74 11.67
N ILE A 112 -2.10 4.32 11.99
CA ILE A 112 -3.31 5.13 11.86
C ILE A 112 -3.96 5.29 13.23
N THR A 113 -4.47 6.49 13.54
CA THR A 113 -5.13 6.78 14.81
C THR A 113 -6.25 7.81 14.63
N LYS A 114 -7.30 7.73 15.47
CA LYS A 114 -8.34 8.77 15.58
C LYS A 114 -7.90 9.99 16.39
N SER A 115 -6.80 9.88 17.14
CA SER A 115 -6.24 11.00 17.88
C SER A 115 -5.42 11.89 16.95
N CYS A 116 -5.63 13.20 17.02
CA CYS A 116 -4.90 14.16 16.18
C CYS A 116 -3.89 14.95 17.05
N PRO A 117 -2.57 14.69 16.93
CA PRO A 117 -1.55 15.41 17.68
C PRO A 117 -1.53 16.92 17.37
N ILE A 118 -1.94 17.30 16.15
CA ILE A 118 -2.00 18.70 15.71
C ILE A 118 -3.04 19.48 16.53
N LYS A 119 -4.10 18.81 17.00
CA LYS A 119 -5.11 19.43 17.86
C LYS A 119 -4.53 19.90 19.19
N GLU A 120 -3.55 19.17 19.74
CA GLU A 120 -2.86 19.54 20.98
C GLU A 120 -2.04 20.83 20.83
N LEU A 121 -1.60 21.14 19.61
CA LEU A 121 -0.94 22.41 19.29
C LEU A 121 -1.93 23.61 19.24
N LYS A 122 -3.24 23.37 19.37
CA LYS A 122 -4.32 24.36 19.22
C LYS A 122 -4.34 25.04 17.84
N ILE A 123 -3.83 24.35 16.81
CA ILE A 123 -3.75 24.84 15.41
C ILE A 123 -4.93 24.30 14.56
N CYS A 124 -5.92 23.63 15.18
CA CYS A 124 -7.05 23.05 14.47
C CYS A 124 -8.16 24.09 14.19
N PRO A 125 -8.74 24.17 12.98
CA PRO A 125 -8.46 23.33 11.81
C PRO A 125 -7.12 23.67 11.16
N CYS A 126 -6.29 22.64 10.91
CA CYS A 126 -5.07 22.78 10.13
C CYS A 126 -5.42 23.07 8.66
N LYS A 127 -4.56 23.82 7.96
CA LYS A 127 -4.75 24.03 6.52
C LYS A 127 -4.32 22.78 5.77
N LYS A 128 -4.94 22.53 4.61
CA LYS A 128 -4.59 21.41 3.72
C LYS A 128 -3.13 21.48 3.25
N GLU A 129 -2.56 22.69 3.20
CA GLU A 129 -1.18 22.97 2.77
C GLU A 129 -0.14 22.70 3.87
N ASP A 130 -0.55 22.60 5.14
CA ASP A 130 0.38 22.48 6.25
C ASP A 130 0.98 21.07 6.29
N ILE A 131 2.32 20.98 6.38
CA ILE A 131 3.04 19.72 6.51
C ILE A 131 3.54 19.57 7.94
N TYR A 132 3.09 18.52 8.62
CA TYR A 132 3.47 18.23 10.00
C TYR A 132 4.34 16.98 10.09
N TYR A 133 5.19 16.95 11.11
CA TYR A 133 6.04 15.81 11.43
C TYR A 133 6.02 15.53 12.94
N LEU A 134 6.06 14.25 13.30
CA LEU A 134 6.50 13.83 14.63
C LEU A 134 8.01 13.64 14.59
N GLU A 135 8.74 14.25 15.51
CA GLU A 135 10.19 14.10 15.61
C GLU A 135 10.53 13.18 16.79
N ASP A 136 11.32 12.13 16.55
CA ASP A 136 11.79 11.24 17.61
C ASP A 136 13.08 11.75 18.29
N ILE A 137 13.54 11.05 19.31
CA ILE A 137 14.78 11.38 20.05
C ILE A 137 16.04 11.40 19.17
N ASN A 138 16.00 10.67 18.05
CA ASN A 138 17.09 10.57 17.08
C ASN A 138 16.95 11.59 15.93
N LYS A 139 16.02 12.53 16.04
CA LYS A 139 15.72 13.55 15.01
C LYS A 139 15.16 13.00 13.71
N ASN A 140 14.64 11.77 13.72
CA ASN A 140 13.88 11.26 12.58
C ASN A 140 12.51 11.94 12.53
N ARG A 141 12.08 12.30 11.32
CA ARG A 141 10.84 13.04 11.09
C ARG A 141 9.80 12.17 10.38
N TYR A 142 8.77 11.80 11.10
CA TYR A 142 7.66 10.98 10.61
C TYR A 142 6.55 11.89 10.12
N ARG A 143 6.26 11.83 8.81
CA ARG A 143 5.25 12.71 8.20
C ARG A 143 3.87 12.37 8.75
N VAL A 144 3.13 13.39 9.16
CA VAL A 144 1.77 13.27 9.67
C VAL A 144 0.81 13.73 8.57
N LEU A 145 -0.03 12.82 8.09
CA LEU A 145 -1.14 13.13 7.20
C LEU A 145 -2.43 13.16 8.02
N HIS A 146 -3.35 14.05 7.66
CA HIS A 146 -4.63 14.15 8.32
C HIS A 146 -5.76 14.15 7.28
N ASN A 147 -6.68 13.21 7.41
CA ASN A 147 -7.86 13.10 6.56
C ASN A 147 -9.06 12.63 7.40
N ASN A 148 -10.20 13.31 7.33
CA ASN A 148 -11.45 12.91 7.99
C ASN A 148 -11.30 12.51 9.47
N CYS A 149 -10.57 13.31 10.24
CA CYS A 149 -10.25 13.05 11.66
C CYS A 149 -9.43 11.78 11.92
N LEU A 150 -8.84 11.18 10.88
CA LEU A 150 -7.83 10.14 10.97
C LEU A 150 -6.46 10.77 10.77
N THR A 151 -5.53 10.39 11.63
CA THR A 151 -4.13 10.75 11.56
C THR A 151 -3.34 9.53 11.11
N HIS A 152 -2.62 9.69 10.02
CA HIS A 152 -1.73 8.68 9.45
C HIS A 152 -0.29 9.12 9.69
N ILE A 153 0.51 8.24 10.27
CA ILE A 153 1.91 8.47 10.59
C ILE A 153 2.74 7.66 9.60
N MET A 154 3.42 8.35 8.71
CA MET A 154 4.27 7.75 7.69
C MET A 154 5.67 7.52 8.24
N HIS A 155 6.30 6.43 7.82
CA HIS A 155 7.67 6.11 8.18
C HIS A 155 8.62 7.23 7.73
N TYR A 156 9.59 7.60 8.56
CA TYR A 156 10.53 8.70 8.27
C TYR A 156 11.47 8.41 7.08
N LYS A 157 11.65 7.13 6.76
CA LYS A 157 12.54 6.64 5.71
C LYS A 157 11.77 5.82 4.69
N LYS A 158 12.07 6.06 3.40
CA LYS A 158 11.56 5.27 2.28
C LYS A 158 12.21 3.90 2.25
N ILE A 159 11.42 2.88 1.94
CA ILE A 159 11.92 1.60 1.48
C ILE A 159 12.54 1.80 0.10
N ASN A 160 13.68 1.15 -0.15
CA ASN A 160 14.25 1.02 -1.48
C ASN A 160 15.00 -0.31 -1.62
N TYR A 161 14.40 -1.22 -2.37
CA TYR A 161 14.90 -2.56 -2.71
C TYR A 161 14.92 -2.79 -4.21
N ILE A 162 14.98 -1.71 -5.01
CA ILE A 162 15.00 -1.79 -6.48
C ILE A 162 16.21 -2.61 -6.97
N ASP A 163 17.36 -2.46 -6.32
CA ASP A 163 18.56 -3.23 -6.65
C ASP A 163 18.44 -4.73 -6.33
N ASN A 164 17.56 -5.11 -5.41
CA ASN A 164 17.30 -6.50 -5.02
C ASN A 164 16.29 -7.21 -5.93
N ILE A 165 15.73 -6.56 -6.95
CA ILE A 165 14.72 -7.18 -7.83
C ILE A 165 15.19 -8.50 -8.41
N SER A 166 16.45 -8.60 -8.88
CA SER A 166 16.99 -9.85 -9.44
C SER A 166 16.98 -11.00 -8.43
N TYR A 167 17.28 -10.70 -7.15
CA TYR A 167 17.20 -11.68 -6.07
C TYR A 167 15.75 -12.15 -5.86
N TYR A 168 14.79 -11.22 -5.80
CA TYR A 168 13.38 -11.58 -5.64
C TYR A 168 12.81 -12.35 -6.84
N LYS A 169 13.29 -12.05 -8.07
CA LYS A 169 12.97 -12.84 -9.26
C LYS A 169 13.47 -14.27 -9.12
N ASN A 170 14.69 -14.47 -8.63
CA ASN A 170 15.24 -15.80 -8.40
C ASN A 170 14.47 -16.59 -7.33
N LEU A 171 13.92 -15.91 -6.31
CA LEU A 171 13.03 -16.55 -5.34
C LEU A 171 11.69 -17.01 -5.94
N GLY A 172 11.21 -16.39 -7.01
CA GLY A 172 9.90 -16.72 -7.59
C GLY A 172 8.87 -15.58 -7.54
N ILE A 173 9.20 -14.47 -6.87
CA ILE A 173 8.32 -13.29 -6.81
C ILE A 173 8.28 -12.62 -8.19
N ARG A 174 7.08 -12.25 -8.65
CA ARG A 174 6.86 -11.66 -9.98
C ARG A 174 6.21 -10.28 -9.97
N SER A 175 5.82 -9.79 -8.79
CA SER A 175 5.06 -8.56 -8.63
C SER A 175 5.73 -7.62 -7.66
N TYR A 176 5.97 -6.39 -8.11
CA TYR A 176 6.60 -5.35 -7.31
C TYR A 176 5.75 -4.08 -7.31
N ARG A 177 5.63 -3.45 -6.14
CA ARG A 177 4.83 -2.26 -5.90
C ARG A 177 5.72 -1.07 -5.53
N LEU A 178 5.35 0.09 -6.05
CA LEU A 178 5.83 1.40 -5.60
C LEU A 178 4.74 2.04 -4.75
N GLU A 179 5.06 2.32 -3.49
CA GLU A 179 4.16 2.99 -2.54
C GLU A 179 4.50 4.48 -2.48
N LEU A 180 3.97 5.23 -3.45
CA LEU A 180 4.27 6.65 -3.63
C LEU A 180 3.49 7.51 -2.64
N LEU A 181 4.09 8.64 -2.23
CA LEU A 181 3.52 9.58 -1.27
C LEU A 181 3.78 11.05 -1.64
N ASP A 182 5.00 11.41 -2.01
CA ASP A 182 5.40 12.79 -2.31
C ASP A 182 6.43 12.92 -3.45
N GLU A 183 6.64 11.84 -4.19
CA GLU A 183 7.50 11.83 -5.35
C GLU A 183 6.95 12.75 -6.45
N SER A 184 7.84 13.53 -7.08
CA SER A 184 7.50 14.32 -8.25
C SER A 184 7.22 13.43 -9.47
N TYR A 185 6.57 13.99 -10.49
CA TYR A 185 6.36 13.30 -11.75
C TYR A 185 7.68 12.76 -12.34
N GLU A 186 8.73 13.58 -12.36
CA GLU A 186 10.05 13.22 -12.88
C GLU A 186 10.74 12.14 -12.02
N GLU A 187 10.53 12.15 -10.71
CA GLU A 187 11.00 11.09 -9.81
C GLU A 187 10.31 9.76 -10.14
N VAL A 188 8.98 9.77 -10.27
CA VAL A 188 8.19 8.58 -10.60
C VAL A 188 8.60 7.99 -11.95
N ILE A 189 8.79 8.82 -12.99
CA ILE A 189 9.26 8.36 -14.30
C ILE A 189 10.64 7.70 -14.20
N ARG A 190 11.58 8.33 -13.48
CA ARG A 190 12.92 7.75 -13.27
C ARG A 190 12.87 6.39 -12.58
N LEU A 191 12.07 6.26 -11.53
CA LEU A 191 11.89 4.99 -10.81
C LEU A 191 11.34 3.90 -11.72
N ILE A 192 10.30 4.20 -12.51
CA ILE A 192 9.71 3.25 -13.46
C ILE A 192 10.74 2.78 -14.49
N ASP A 193 11.53 3.70 -15.04
CA ASP A 193 12.55 3.38 -16.04
C ASP A 193 13.72 2.59 -15.47
N GLU A 194 14.11 2.84 -14.21
CA GLU A 194 15.09 2.04 -13.50
C GLU A 194 14.61 0.59 -13.33
N ILE A 195 13.38 0.40 -12.84
CA ILE A 195 12.77 -0.92 -12.63
C ILE A 195 12.59 -1.67 -13.94
N ARG A 196 12.27 -0.97 -15.04
CA ARG A 196 12.13 -1.58 -16.37
C ARG A 196 13.40 -2.26 -16.86
N LYS A 197 14.57 -1.78 -16.44
CA LYS A 197 15.89 -2.29 -16.81
C LYS A 197 16.32 -3.51 -15.98
N LYS A 198 15.65 -3.80 -14.86
CA LYS A 198 15.92 -4.94 -13.99
C LYS A 198 15.17 -6.18 -14.46
#